data_AF-A0A557SU67-F1
#
_entry.id   AF-A0A557SU67-F1
#
_cell.length_a   1.000
_cell.length_b   1.000
_cell.length_c   1.000
_cell.angle_alpha   90.00
_cell.angle_beta   90.00
_cell.angle_gamma   90.00
#
_symmetry.space_group_name_H-M   'P 1'
#
loop_
_entity.id
_entity.type
_entity.pdbx_description
1 polymer ?
#
loop_
_entity_poly.entity_id
_entity_poly.type
_entity_poly.pdbx_seq_one_letter_code
_entity_poly.pdbx_strand_id
1 'polypeptide(L)'
;MERKVKKRLSGKSHLIENNHPMSTLDFGTMEFMKWLMEEEDTGSKHCLIVVRDFLENKYVILFDKNISSSVIVSYRESMPWCITCDTDDCGHVGFAICLKQHYDRNDQIVF
;
A
#
# COMPACT_ATOMS: atom_id res chain seq x y z
N MET A 1 19.87 46.34 -10.31
CA MET A 1 18.67 45.92 -9.58
C MET A 1 18.59 44.40 -9.66
N GLU A 2 19.13 43.74 -8.63
CA GLU A 2 19.39 42.30 -8.61
C GLU A 2 18.10 41.51 -8.29
N ARG A 3 17.78 40.52 -9.13
CA ARG A 3 16.66 39.59 -8.91
C ARG A 3 17.14 38.48 -7.99
N LYS A 4 16.70 38.48 -6.73
CA LYS A 4 16.96 37.41 -5.76
C LYS A 4 16.24 36.12 -6.20
N VAL A 5 17.01 35.13 -6.63
CA VAL A 5 16.54 33.75 -6.85
C VAL A 5 16.20 33.14 -5.49
N LYS A 6 14.91 32.82 -5.26
CA LYS A 6 14.47 32.07 -4.08
C LYS A 6 15.04 30.65 -4.18
N LYS A 7 16.04 30.37 -3.34
CA LYS A 7 16.68 29.08 -3.14
C LYS A 7 15.62 28.05 -2.73
N ARG A 8 15.36 27.03 -3.58
CA ARG A 8 14.58 25.85 -3.18
C ARG A 8 15.35 25.16 -2.05
N LEU A 9 14.75 25.13 -0.86
CA LEU A 9 15.25 24.37 0.26
C LEU A 9 15.06 22.89 -0.08
N SER A 10 16.15 22.23 -0.49
CA SER A 10 16.23 20.78 -0.51
C SER A 10 16.15 20.32 0.94
N GLY A 11 14.96 19.86 1.35
CA GLY A 11 14.77 19.15 2.59
C GLY A 11 15.54 17.84 2.50
N LYS A 12 16.80 17.84 2.94
CA LYS A 12 17.49 16.62 3.31
C LYS A 12 16.80 16.12 4.58
N SER A 13 15.80 15.27 4.44
CA SER A 13 15.37 14.44 5.57
C SER A 13 16.54 13.53 5.88
N HIS A 14 17.26 13.88 6.94
CA HIS A 14 18.22 13.01 7.59
C HIS A 14 17.42 11.82 8.12
N LEU A 15 17.30 10.76 7.30
CA LEU A 15 16.80 9.48 7.75
C LEU A 15 17.80 9.00 8.79
N ILE A 16 17.43 9.16 10.06
CA ILE A 16 18.06 8.42 11.13
C ILE A 16 17.70 6.97 10.81
N GLU A 17 18.65 6.22 10.21
CA GLU A 17 18.59 4.77 10.14
C GLU A 17 18.72 4.23 11.56
N ASN A 18 17.63 4.33 12.32
CA ASN A 18 17.40 3.39 13.39
C ASN A 18 17.18 2.04 12.70
N ASN A 19 17.97 1.03 13.05
CA ASN A 19 17.78 -0.36 12.65
C ASN A 19 16.46 -0.92 13.23
N HIS A 20 15.34 -0.30 12.88
CA HIS A 20 14.02 -0.80 13.21
C HIS A 20 13.73 -1.94 12.23
N PRO A 21 13.45 -3.18 12.71
CA PRO A 21 13.05 -4.25 11.82
C PRO A 21 11.81 -3.79 11.04
N MET A 22 11.84 -3.94 9.72
CA MET A 22 10.69 -3.62 8.86
C MET A 22 9.46 -4.37 9.39
N SER A 23 8.40 -3.64 9.73
CA SER A 23 7.17 -4.28 10.19
C SER A 23 6.47 -4.98 9.04
N THR A 24 5.56 -5.91 9.36
CA THR A 24 4.74 -6.56 8.35
C THR A 24 3.83 -5.56 7.64
N LEU A 25 3.32 -4.54 8.34
CA LEU A 25 2.57 -3.43 7.73
C LEU A 25 3.42 -2.63 6.73
N ASP A 26 4.67 -2.32 7.07
CA ASP A 26 5.60 -1.64 6.16
C ASP A 26 5.86 -2.48 4.91
N PHE A 27 6.00 -3.80 5.07
CA PHE A 27 6.11 -4.73 3.96
C PHE A 27 4.88 -4.66 3.03
N GLY A 28 3.67 -4.66 3.60
CA GLY A 28 2.43 -4.47 2.84
C GLY A 28 2.39 -3.17 2.04
N THR A 29 2.85 -2.07 2.67
CA THR A 29 2.97 -0.76 2.03
C THR A 29 3.95 -0.80 0.85
N MET A 30 5.11 -1.44 1.02
CA MET A 30 6.10 -1.61 -0.04
C MET A 30 5.56 -2.43 -1.20
N GLU A 31 4.84 -3.53 -0.94
CA GLU A 31 4.22 -4.35 -1.99
C GLU A 31 3.15 -3.55 -2.75
N PHE A 32 2.36 -2.73 -2.07
CA PHE A 32 1.43 -1.82 -2.73
C PHE A 32 2.14 -0.82 -3.65
N MET A 33 3.27 -0.25 -3.23
CA MET A 33 4.05 0.64 -4.08
C MET A 33 4.60 -0.08 -5.32
N LYS A 34 5.04 -1.33 -5.19
CA LYS A 34 5.43 -2.15 -6.34
C LYS A 34 4.24 -2.36 -7.28
N TRP A 35 3.08 -2.70 -6.74
CA TRP A 35 1.85 -2.86 -7.51
C TRP A 35 1.44 -1.58 -8.26
N LEU A 36 1.58 -0.40 -7.66
CA LEU A 36 1.33 0.89 -8.32
C LEU A 36 2.30 1.18 -9.47
N MET A 37 3.54 0.70 -9.37
CA MET A 37 4.59 0.96 -10.36
C MET A 37 4.63 -0.08 -11.49
N GLU A 38 3.78 -1.11 -11.45
CA GLU A 38 3.70 -2.10 -12.52
C GLU A 38 3.05 -1.45 -13.76
N GLU A 39 3.88 -0.85 -14.61
CA GLU A 39 3.52 -0.48 -15.98
C GLU A 39 3.19 -1.75 -16.80
N GLU A 40 2.21 -1.60 -17.69
CA GLU A 40 1.39 -2.62 -18.37
C GLU A 40 2.10 -3.81 -19.04
N ASP A 41 3.44 -3.89 -19.07
CA ASP A 41 4.17 -4.81 -19.96
C ASP A 41 5.11 -5.82 -19.25
N THR A 42 5.19 -5.81 -17.91
CA THR A 42 5.98 -6.81 -17.16
C THR A 42 5.17 -7.46 -16.03
N GLY A 43 3.92 -7.81 -16.36
CA GLY A 43 2.88 -8.26 -15.43
C GLY A 43 3.36 -8.86 -14.12
N SER A 44 3.00 -8.23 -13.00
CA SER A 44 3.00 -8.80 -11.64
C SER A 44 4.35 -9.32 -11.10
N LYS A 45 5.43 -9.46 -11.89
CA LYS A 45 6.53 -10.38 -11.56
C LYS A 45 7.25 -10.02 -10.27
N HIS A 46 7.23 -8.75 -9.89
CA HIS A 46 7.98 -8.25 -8.74
C HIS A 46 7.11 -8.00 -7.50
N CYS A 47 5.79 -7.86 -7.67
CA CYS A 47 4.86 -7.76 -6.54
C CYS A 47 4.44 -9.15 -6.05
N LEU A 48 4.60 -9.41 -4.75
CA LEU A 48 4.22 -10.64 -4.08
C LEU A 48 2.73 -10.66 -3.71
N ILE A 49 2.09 -9.49 -3.62
CA ILE A 49 0.68 -9.35 -3.26
C ILE A 49 -0.09 -8.73 -4.43
N VAL A 50 -1.05 -9.45 -4.99
CA VAL A 50 -1.82 -8.99 -6.16
C VAL A 50 -3.28 -8.80 -5.79
N VAL A 51 -3.90 -7.70 -6.21
CA VAL A 51 -5.34 -7.49 -6.04
C VAL A 51 -6.12 -8.43 -6.96
N ARG A 52 -7.06 -9.20 -6.40
CA ARG A 52 -7.98 -10.07 -7.14
C ARG A 52 -9.39 -9.49 -7.24
N ASP A 53 -9.89 -8.96 -6.13
CA ASP A 53 -11.20 -8.32 -6.05
C ASP A 53 -11.16 -7.25 -4.95
N PHE A 54 -11.98 -6.22 -5.11
CA PHE A 54 -12.09 -5.13 -4.14
C PHE A 54 -13.52 -4.61 -4.12
N LEU A 55 -14.13 -4.66 -2.93
CA LEU A 55 -15.43 -4.07 -2.67
C LEU A 55 -15.29 -3.05 -1.55
N GLU A 56 -15.47 -1.79 -1.93
CA GLU A 56 -15.28 -0.64 -1.05
C GLU A 56 -16.00 -0.82 0.29
N ASN A 57 -15.31 -0.49 1.39
CA ASN A 57 -15.80 -0.58 2.76
C ASN A 57 -16.29 -1.97 3.22
N LYS A 58 -16.10 -3.03 2.42
CA LYS A 58 -16.48 -4.40 2.77
C LYS A 58 -15.28 -5.33 2.83
N TYR A 59 -14.58 -5.50 1.71
CA TYR A 59 -13.43 -6.40 1.67
C TYR A 59 -12.48 -6.10 0.52
N VAL A 60 -11.25 -6.61 0.64
CA VAL A 60 -10.33 -6.85 -0.46
C VAL A 60 -9.94 -8.32 -0.48
N ILE A 61 -9.87 -8.89 -1.68
CA ILE A 61 -9.29 -10.20 -1.94
C ILE A 61 -7.93 -9.98 -2.58
N LEU A 62 -6.88 -10.38 -1.87
CA LEU A 62 -5.50 -10.35 -2.31
C LEU A 62 -5.06 -11.77 -2.66
N PHE A 63 -4.16 -11.94 -3.62
CA PHE A 63 -3.43 -13.17 -3.83
C PHE A 63 -1.99 -12.97 -3.38
N ASP A 64 -1.59 -13.71 -2.36
CA ASP A 64 -0.23 -13.70 -1.83
C ASP A 64 0.56 -14.86 -2.44
N LYS A 65 1.59 -14.53 -3.22
CA LYS A 65 2.46 -15.49 -3.89
C LYS A 65 3.35 -16.25 -2.93
N ASN A 66 3.71 -15.68 -1.78
CA ASN A 66 4.58 -16.31 -0.80
C ASN A 66 3.90 -17.53 -0.17
N ILE A 67 2.61 -17.41 0.13
CA ILE A 67 1.78 -18.52 0.63
C ILE A 67 0.95 -19.20 -0.46
N SER A 68 1.05 -18.72 -1.71
CA SER A 68 0.32 -19.21 -2.88
C SER A 68 -1.19 -19.37 -2.65
N SER A 69 -1.79 -18.39 -1.96
CA SER A 69 -3.19 -18.45 -1.55
C SER A 69 -3.88 -17.09 -1.63
N SER A 70 -5.20 -17.12 -1.78
CA SER A 70 -6.03 -15.94 -1.66
C SER A 70 -6.25 -15.59 -0.19
N VAL A 71 -6.12 -14.31 0.12
CA VAL A 71 -6.28 -13.73 1.44
C VAL A 71 -7.41 -12.71 1.39
N ILE A 72 -8.30 -12.77 2.37
CA ILE A 72 -9.39 -11.81 2.51
C ILE A 72 -9.04 -10.86 3.64
N VAL A 73 -9.03 -9.56 3.35
CA VAL A 73 -9.02 -8.51 4.37
C VAL A 73 -10.38 -7.84 4.38
N SER A 74 -11.11 -7.98 5.48
CA SER A 74 -12.44 -7.37 5.67
C SER A 74 -12.31 -6.03 6.37
N TYR A 75 -13.17 -5.07 6.03
CA TYR A 75 -13.29 -3.82 6.79
C TYR A 75 -14.50 -3.93 7.73
N ARG A 76 -14.26 -4.11 9.02
CA ARG A 76 -15.32 -4.13 10.06
C ARG A 76 -15.25 -2.82 10.82
N GLU A 77 -16.33 -2.03 10.79
CA GLU A 77 -16.38 -0.73 11.50
C GLU A 77 -15.19 0.19 11.15
N SER A 78 -14.78 0.18 9.87
CA SER A 78 -13.60 0.88 9.34
C SER A 78 -12.24 0.32 9.78
N MET A 79 -12.19 -0.72 10.61
CA MET A 79 -10.97 -1.44 10.95
C MET A 79 -10.70 -2.57 9.95
N PRO A 80 -9.54 -2.59 9.27
CA PRO A 80 -9.15 -3.72 8.42
C PRO A 80 -8.74 -4.93 9.29
N TRP A 81 -9.20 -6.11 8.90
CA TRP A 81 -8.87 -7.38 9.55
C TRP A 81 -8.54 -8.44 8.52
N CYS A 82 -7.34 -9.02 8.58
CA CYS A 82 -6.96 -10.13 7.72
C CYS A 82 -7.49 -11.44 8.29
N ILE A 83 -8.37 -12.11 7.54
CA ILE A 83 -8.98 -13.38 7.98
C ILE A 83 -7.94 -14.51 8.02
N THR A 84 -6.98 -14.50 7.09
CA THR A 84 -5.97 -15.56 6.99
C THR A 84 -4.91 -15.47 8.09
N CYS A 85 -4.49 -14.25 8.46
CA CYS A 85 -3.51 -14.03 9.52
C CYS A 85 -4.16 -13.86 10.90
N ASP A 86 -5.49 -13.72 10.95
CA ASP A 86 -6.28 -13.44 12.15
C ASP A 86 -5.75 -12.26 12.97
N THR A 87 -5.48 -11.15 12.29
CA THR A 87 -4.90 -9.94 12.87
C THR A 87 -5.23 -8.70 12.04
N ASP A 88 -5.20 -7.53 12.68
CA ASP A 88 -5.20 -6.20 12.06
C ASP A 88 -3.77 -5.67 11.78
N ASP A 89 -2.74 -6.40 12.18
CA ASP A 89 -1.33 -6.03 12.01
C ASP A 89 -0.57 -7.07 11.16
N CYS A 90 -0.74 -6.99 9.83
CA CYS A 90 0.03 -7.78 8.88
C CYS A 90 0.21 -7.10 7.51
N GLY A 91 1.07 -7.66 6.66
CA GLY A 91 1.31 -7.11 5.32
C GLY A 91 0.10 -7.09 4.41
N HIS A 92 -0.82 -8.04 4.55
CA HIS A 92 -2.09 -7.99 3.80
C HIS A 92 -2.93 -6.79 4.23
N VAL A 93 -2.96 -6.48 5.53
CA VAL A 93 -3.64 -5.29 6.05
C VAL A 93 -2.98 -4.02 5.57
N GLY A 94 -1.64 -3.93 5.65
CA GLY A 94 -0.89 -2.76 5.17
C GLY A 94 -1.17 -2.46 3.70
N PHE A 95 -1.16 -3.50 2.85
CA PHE A 95 -1.54 -3.37 1.45
C PHE A 95 -2.99 -2.90 1.28
N ALA A 96 -3.93 -3.53 2.00
CA ALA A 96 -5.36 -3.22 1.93
C ALA A 96 -5.68 -1.77 2.34
N ILE A 97 -4.98 -1.23 3.33
CA ILE A 97 -5.12 0.17 3.76
C ILE A 97 -4.71 1.11 2.62
N CYS A 98 -3.52 0.89 2.03
CA CYS A 98 -3.04 1.73 0.94
C CYS A 98 -3.95 1.65 -0.29
N LEU A 99 -4.45 0.46 -0.62
CA LEU A 99 -5.40 0.26 -1.72
C LEU A 99 -6.69 1.06 -1.49
N LYS A 100 -7.30 0.93 -0.30
CA LYS A 100 -8.50 1.69 0.05
C LYS A 100 -8.26 3.20 -0.08
N GLN A 101 -7.18 3.70 0.51
CA GLN A 101 -6.82 5.12 0.42
C GLN A 101 -6.59 5.58 -1.03
N HIS A 102 -6.12 4.70 -1.91
CA HIS A 102 -5.96 5.01 -3.33
C HIS A 102 -7.31 5.14 -4.05
N TYR A 103 -8.23 4.20 -3.84
CA TYR A 103 -9.58 4.28 -4.40
C TYR A 103 -10.37 5.46 -3.83
N ASP A 104 -10.34 5.69 -2.51
CA ASP A 104 -11.03 6.81 -1.85
C ASP A 104 -10.60 8.17 -2.43
N ARG A 105 -9.33 8.31 -2.85
CA ARG A 105 -8.83 9.54 -3.51
C ARG A 105 -9.24 9.64 -4.97
N ASN A 106 -9.26 8.52 -5.70
CA ASN A 106 -9.58 8.53 -7.14
C ASN A 106 -11.08 8.68 -7.39
N ASP A 107 -11.93 8.19 -6.50
CA ASP A 107 -13.39 8.33 -6.60
C ASP A 107 -13.88 9.75 -6.25
N GLN A 108 -13.05 10.53 -5.56
CA GLN A 108 -13.30 11.96 -5.29
C GLN A 108 -12.96 12.88 -6.47
N ILE A 109 -12.42 12.36 -7.57
CA ILE A 109 -12.16 13.13 -8.80
C ILE A 109 -13.39 13.03 -9.71
N VAL A 110 -14.49 13.63 -9.27
CA VAL A 110 -15.63 13.94 -10.15
C VAL A 110 -15.45 15.39 -10.62
N PHE A 111 -15.30 15.57 -11.94
CA PHE A 111 -15.12 16.86 -12.62
C PHE A 111 -16.28 17.83 -12.37
#